data_AF-A0A535Z7B4-F1
#
_entry.id   AF-A0A535Z7B4-F1
#
_cell.length_a   1.000
_cell.length_b   1.000
_cell.length_c   1.000
_cell.angle_alpha   90.00
_cell.angle_beta   90.00
_cell.angle_gamma   90.00
#
_symmetry.space_group_name_H-M   'P 1'
#
loop_
_entity.id
_entity.type
_entity.pdbx_description
1 polymer ?
#
loop_
_entity_poly.entity_id
_entity_poly.type
_entity_poly.pdbx_seq_one_letter_code
_entity_poly.pdbx_strand_id
1 'polypeptide(L)'
;MRRVAIALLFGCAACQQPSAAFHSATPSTSSAPAVAQCPDGKPARTGLQNFGAYIGTWQANRPHDVQFPSDYTIGTLTGRVTVRCSTTGYVIVEEIRPVFGSPAGQAVRVALTDIPTDGQKVYDHVHARCRLLQYISRELARQLGADDPDGRVDIMFQSDGNAYNSASVKLIRMDLLDALGSDTRPC
;
A
#
# COMPACT_ATOMS: atom_id res chain seq x y z
N MET A 1 -44.67 -6.73 -67.23
CA MET A 1 -44.50 -6.82 -65.76
C MET A 1 -43.54 -7.97 -65.45
N ARG A 2 -42.69 -7.77 -64.43
CA ARG A 2 -41.65 -8.67 -63.87
C ARG A 2 -40.35 -8.79 -64.67
N ARG A 3 -39.16 -8.76 -64.08
CA ARG A 3 -38.66 -8.41 -62.74
C ARG A 3 -37.14 -8.22 -62.92
N VAL A 4 -36.58 -7.14 -62.38
CA VAL A 4 -35.15 -6.83 -62.36
C VAL A 4 -34.47 -7.67 -61.27
N ALA A 5 -33.34 -8.28 -61.58
CA ALA A 5 -32.40 -8.83 -60.61
C ALA A 5 -31.00 -8.34 -61.00
N ILE A 6 -30.46 -7.40 -60.22
CA ILE A 6 -29.06 -6.94 -60.32
C ILE A 6 -28.33 -7.55 -59.12
N ALA A 7 -27.39 -8.43 -59.42
CA ALA A 7 -26.49 -9.04 -58.44
C ALA A 7 -25.38 -8.05 -58.07
N LEU A 8 -25.26 -7.76 -56.77
CA LEU A 8 -24.16 -7.01 -56.17
C LEU A 8 -22.93 -7.92 -56.03
N LEU A 9 -21.83 -7.56 -56.69
CA LEU A 9 -20.51 -8.13 -56.46
C LEU A 9 -19.78 -7.31 -55.39
N PHE A 10 -19.42 -7.99 -54.31
CA PHE A 10 -18.66 -7.48 -53.16
C PHE A 10 -17.23 -7.10 -53.57
N GLY A 11 -16.87 -5.82 -53.39
CA GLY A 11 -15.50 -5.35 -53.44
C GLY A 11 -14.82 -5.53 -52.08
N CYS A 12 -13.74 -6.31 -52.03
CA CYS A 12 -12.84 -6.38 -50.89
C CYS A 12 -11.96 -5.12 -50.85
N ALA A 13 -12.37 -4.12 -50.07
CA ALA A 13 -11.50 -3.02 -49.66
C ALA A 13 -10.61 -3.51 -48.50
N ALA A 14 -9.32 -3.71 -48.76
CA ALA A 14 -8.33 -3.93 -47.72
C ALA A 14 -8.04 -2.60 -47.01
N CYS A 15 -8.59 -2.42 -45.80
CA CYS A 15 -8.20 -1.33 -44.91
C CYS A 15 -6.83 -1.64 -44.29
N GLN A 16 -5.78 -0.98 -44.77
CA GLN A 16 -4.49 -0.90 -44.09
C GLN A 16 -4.66 -0.10 -42.78
N GLN A 17 -4.49 -0.76 -41.63
CA GLN A 17 -4.41 -0.07 -40.35
C GLN A 17 -3.06 0.66 -40.24
N PRO A 18 -3.03 1.95 -39.87
CA PRO A 18 -1.78 2.62 -39.51
C PRO A 18 -1.24 1.98 -38.22
N SER A 19 -0.04 1.40 -38.30
CA SER A 19 0.71 0.95 -37.14
C SER A 19 1.09 2.18 -36.31
N ALA A 20 0.32 2.45 -35.25
CA ALA A 20 0.77 3.32 -34.18
C ALA A 20 2.02 2.67 -33.58
N ALA A 21 3.18 3.31 -33.80
CA ALA A 21 4.39 2.96 -33.08
C ALA A 21 4.12 3.22 -31.60
N PHE A 22 3.78 2.17 -30.85
CA PHE A 22 3.83 2.21 -29.40
C PHE A 22 5.28 2.43 -29.03
N HIS A 23 5.66 3.68 -28.79
CA HIS A 23 6.86 3.97 -28.02
C HIS A 23 6.59 3.42 -26.63
N SER A 24 7.12 2.22 -26.38
CA SER A 24 7.25 1.67 -25.04
C SER A 24 8.07 2.67 -24.24
N ALA A 25 7.40 3.49 -23.44
CA ALA A 25 8.08 4.27 -22.42
C ALA A 25 8.88 3.26 -21.58
N THR A 26 10.20 3.45 -21.52
CA THR A 26 11.06 2.71 -20.61
C THR A 26 10.44 2.76 -19.22
N PRO A 27 10.30 1.63 -18.51
CA PRO A 27 9.77 1.65 -17.17
C PRO A 27 10.61 2.62 -16.35
N SER A 28 9.97 3.67 -15.84
CA SER A 28 10.58 4.55 -14.85
C SER A 28 10.95 3.67 -13.67
N THR A 29 12.22 3.29 -13.56
CA THR A 29 12.78 2.73 -12.34
C THR A 29 12.74 3.85 -11.31
N SER A 30 11.60 4.03 -10.65
CA SER A 30 11.57 4.64 -9.34
C SER A 30 12.49 3.76 -8.49
N SER A 31 13.70 4.25 -8.24
CA SER A 31 14.61 3.65 -7.30
C SER A 31 13.95 3.75 -5.93
N ALA A 32 13.11 2.76 -5.60
CA ALA A 32 12.56 2.62 -4.26
C ALA A 32 13.73 2.77 -3.29
N PRO A 33 13.70 3.75 -2.38
CA PRO A 33 14.83 4.02 -1.50
C PRO A 33 15.21 2.74 -0.77
N ALA A 34 16.52 2.49 -0.62
CA ALA A 34 17.03 1.28 0.02
C ALA A 34 16.37 1.10 1.39
N VAL A 35 15.53 0.08 1.50
CA VAL A 35 14.69 -0.12 2.67
C VAL A 35 15.47 -0.93 3.71
N ALA A 36 15.93 -0.25 4.76
CA ALA A 36 16.75 -0.80 5.83
C ALA A 36 15.91 -1.13 7.08
N GLN A 37 16.46 -1.99 7.95
CA GLN A 37 15.93 -2.17 9.30
C GLN A 37 16.05 -0.85 10.07
N CYS A 38 15.00 -0.48 10.80
CA CYS A 38 14.96 0.76 11.55
C CYS A 38 16.04 0.75 12.65
N PRO A 39 16.93 1.76 12.72
CA PRO A 39 17.95 1.81 13.75
C PRO A 39 17.35 2.25 15.09
N ASP A 40 17.68 1.51 16.16
CA ASP A 40 17.26 1.85 17.52
C ASP A 40 18.00 3.06 18.11
N GLY A 41 17.40 3.65 19.13
CA GLY A 41 18.05 4.68 19.96
C GLY A 41 18.20 6.04 19.27
N LYS A 42 17.46 6.29 18.19
CA LYS A 42 17.43 7.60 17.54
C LYS A 42 16.64 8.60 18.41
N PRO A 43 16.99 9.91 18.40
CA PRO A 43 16.29 10.92 19.20
C PRO A 43 14.87 11.18 18.68
N ALA A 44 13.92 11.50 19.56
CA ALA A 44 12.61 11.97 19.09
C ALA A 44 12.73 13.31 18.32
N ARG A 45 11.88 13.48 17.30
CA ARG A 45 11.72 14.70 16.52
C ARG A 45 10.25 15.15 16.52
N THR A 46 10.03 16.45 16.35
CA THR A 46 8.70 17.00 16.14
C THR A 46 8.14 16.56 14.78
N GLY A 47 6.82 16.39 14.69
CA GLY A 47 6.13 15.92 13.48
C GLY A 47 5.10 14.85 13.81
N LEU A 48 4.90 13.90 12.88
CA LEU A 48 4.06 12.74 13.09
C LEU A 48 4.55 11.90 14.28
N GLN A 49 3.62 11.24 14.96
CA GLN A 49 3.90 10.38 16.13
C GLN A 49 3.88 8.89 15.83
N ASN A 50 3.10 8.47 14.84
CA ASN A 50 2.89 7.07 14.46
C ASN A 50 3.44 6.83 13.05
N PHE A 51 2.70 6.20 12.15
CA PHE A 51 3.20 5.86 10.82
C PHE A 51 3.73 7.09 10.07
N GLY A 52 4.83 6.93 9.35
CA GLY A 52 5.56 8.03 8.74
C GLY A 52 6.53 8.73 9.68
N ALA A 53 6.36 8.70 11.01
CA ALA A 53 7.21 9.43 11.96
C ALA A 53 8.70 9.05 11.90
N TYR A 54 9.55 9.95 12.40
CA TYR A 54 10.95 9.61 12.66
C TYR A 54 11.03 8.48 13.70
N ILE A 55 11.88 7.48 13.48
CA ILE A 55 11.89 6.25 14.27
C ILE A 55 12.03 6.49 15.78
N GLY A 56 12.83 7.47 16.20
CA GLY A 56 12.95 7.83 17.62
C GLY A 56 11.63 8.31 18.24
N THR A 57 10.79 9.02 17.47
CA THR A 57 9.45 9.46 17.89
C THR A 57 8.48 8.28 17.90
N TRP A 58 8.52 7.45 16.88
CA TRP A 58 7.65 6.26 16.78
C TRP A 58 7.91 5.28 17.94
N GLN A 59 9.19 5.01 18.26
CA GLN A 59 9.60 4.13 19.36
C GLN A 59 9.17 4.66 20.73
N ALA A 60 9.16 5.98 20.94
CA ALA A 60 8.70 6.58 22.19
C ALA A 60 7.22 6.27 22.50
N ASN A 61 6.42 5.99 21.46
CA ASN A 61 5.01 5.65 21.58
C ASN A 61 4.74 4.15 21.57
N ARG A 62 5.77 3.31 21.34
CA ARG A 62 5.62 1.86 21.15
C ARG A 62 6.67 1.04 21.89
N PRO A 63 6.27 0.28 22.92
CA PRO A 63 7.21 -0.60 23.59
C PRO A 63 7.52 -1.82 22.71
N HIS A 64 8.77 -2.28 22.83
CA HIS A 64 9.20 -3.56 22.29
C HIS A 64 8.43 -4.72 22.93
N ASP A 65 8.25 -5.79 22.17
CA ASP A 65 7.69 -7.04 22.65
C ASP A 65 8.65 -7.71 23.65
N VAL A 66 8.13 -8.11 24.80
CA VAL A 66 8.94 -8.68 25.89
C VAL A 66 9.48 -10.07 25.57
N GLN A 67 8.79 -10.82 24.70
CA GLN A 67 9.19 -12.16 24.26
C GLN A 67 10.08 -12.10 23.01
N PHE A 68 9.90 -11.07 22.18
CA PHE A 68 10.61 -10.90 20.91
C PHE A 68 11.14 -9.46 20.80
N PRO A 69 12.30 -9.16 21.40
CA PRO A 69 12.79 -7.78 21.51
C PRO A 69 13.09 -7.08 20.18
N SER A 70 13.18 -7.80 19.07
CA SER A 70 13.27 -7.23 17.72
C SER A 70 11.96 -6.62 17.23
N ASP A 71 10.85 -6.97 17.86
CA ASP A 71 9.51 -6.65 17.45
C ASP A 71 8.89 -5.62 18.43
N TYR A 72 7.87 -4.89 17.97
CA TYR A 72 7.07 -4.01 18.80
C TYR A 72 5.69 -4.59 19.06
N THR A 73 5.07 -4.13 20.14
CA THR A 73 3.68 -4.49 20.45
C THR A 73 2.70 -3.57 19.75
N ILE A 74 1.45 -4.03 19.58
CA ILE A 74 0.36 -3.20 19.06
C ILE A 74 -0.86 -3.24 19.97
N GLY A 75 -1.38 -2.05 20.30
CA GLY A 75 -2.31 -1.80 21.41
C GLY A 75 -3.36 -2.88 21.68
N THR A 76 -4.51 -2.83 20.98
CA THR A 76 -5.67 -3.69 21.29
C THR A 76 -5.66 -5.06 20.59
N LEU A 77 -4.61 -5.35 19.82
CA LEU A 77 -4.50 -6.57 19.03
C LEU A 77 -3.26 -7.33 19.48
N THR A 78 -3.43 -8.51 20.08
CA THR A 78 -2.27 -9.34 20.42
C THR A 78 -1.54 -9.74 19.15
N GLY A 79 -0.28 -9.36 19.04
CA GLY A 79 0.48 -9.43 17.81
C GLY A 79 1.80 -8.72 17.94
N ARG A 80 2.54 -8.72 16.84
CA ARG A 80 3.85 -8.11 16.75
C ARG A 80 3.92 -7.18 15.57
N VAL A 81 4.79 -6.19 15.69
CA VAL A 81 5.02 -5.19 14.67
C VAL A 81 6.49 -5.17 14.31
N THR A 82 6.75 -5.18 13.00
CA THR A 82 8.07 -4.89 12.46
C THR A 82 7.97 -3.64 11.60
N VAL A 83 9.04 -2.84 11.59
CA VAL A 83 9.09 -1.59 10.84
C VAL A 83 10.31 -1.56 9.95
N ARG A 84 10.19 -0.87 8.82
CA ARG A 84 11.31 -0.54 7.95
C ARG A 84 11.36 0.96 7.74
N CYS A 85 12.59 1.47 7.67
CA CYS A 85 12.83 2.90 7.66
C CYS A 85 13.46 3.36 6.36
N SER A 86 13.21 4.63 6.02
CA SER A 86 13.98 5.35 5.01
C SER A 86 15.43 5.52 5.48
N THR A 87 16.31 5.90 4.55
CA THR A 87 17.71 6.26 4.88
C THR A 87 17.80 7.46 5.83
N THR A 88 16.78 8.31 5.84
CA THR A 88 16.65 9.48 6.73
C THR A 88 16.02 9.14 8.08
N GLY A 89 15.62 7.88 8.31
CA GLY A 89 15.15 7.36 9.59
C GLY A 89 13.65 7.53 9.85
N TYR A 90 12.83 7.72 8.82
CA TYR A 90 11.37 7.74 8.95
C TYR A 90 10.79 6.34 8.74
N VAL A 91 9.76 5.98 9.51
CA VAL A 91 9.05 4.71 9.37
C VAL A 91 8.21 4.75 8.10
N ILE A 92 8.54 3.91 7.13
CA ILE A 92 7.94 3.91 5.78
C ILE A 92 7.22 2.59 5.46
N VAL A 93 7.52 1.53 6.20
CA VAL A 93 6.77 0.28 6.15
C VAL A 93 6.52 -0.17 7.58
N GLU A 94 5.30 -0.60 7.84
CA GLU A 94 4.91 -1.21 9.11
C GLU A 94 4.13 -2.50 8.83
N GLU A 95 4.62 -3.62 9.34
CA GLU A 95 3.96 -4.91 9.24
C GLU A 95 3.50 -5.37 10.62
N ILE A 96 2.19 -5.50 10.77
CA ILE A 96 1.54 -6.00 11.97
C ILE A 96 1.10 -7.44 11.72
N ARG A 97 1.57 -8.35 12.55
CA ARG A 97 1.26 -9.78 12.52
C ARG A 97 0.51 -10.18 13.78
N PRO A 98 -0.83 -10.26 13.72
CA PRO A 98 -1.64 -10.71 14.83
C PRO A 98 -1.29 -12.16 15.20
N VAL A 99 -1.24 -12.49 16.49
CA VAL A 99 -1.01 -13.88 16.94
C VAL A 99 -2.16 -14.77 16.45
N PHE A 100 -3.39 -14.30 16.60
CA PHE A 100 -4.60 -14.96 16.11
C PHE A 100 -5.17 -14.20 14.91
N GLY A 101 -5.91 -14.90 14.06
CA GLY A 101 -6.61 -14.24 12.95
C GLY A 101 -7.50 -13.11 13.46
N SER A 102 -7.36 -11.92 12.87
CA SER A 102 -8.14 -10.75 13.23
C SER A 102 -9.27 -10.54 12.22
N PRO A 103 -10.52 -10.32 12.64
CA PRO A 103 -11.56 -9.88 11.71
C PRO A 103 -11.15 -8.59 11.00
N ALA A 104 -11.48 -8.46 9.71
CA ALA A 104 -11.05 -7.34 8.88
C ALA A 104 -11.46 -5.97 9.45
N GLY A 105 -12.63 -5.86 10.09
CA GLY A 105 -13.05 -4.62 10.76
C GLY A 105 -12.13 -4.22 11.92
N GLN A 106 -11.64 -5.18 12.71
CA GLN A 106 -10.66 -4.94 13.77
C GLN A 106 -9.31 -4.58 13.17
N ALA A 107 -8.87 -5.29 12.13
CA ALA A 107 -7.62 -5.03 11.43
C ALA A 107 -7.58 -3.61 10.84
N VAL A 108 -8.66 -3.15 10.20
CA VAL A 108 -8.79 -1.77 9.71
C VAL A 108 -8.70 -0.77 10.85
N ARG A 109 -9.45 -0.97 11.94
CA ARG A 109 -9.40 -0.06 13.09
C ARG A 109 -7.99 0.09 13.66
N VAL A 110 -7.24 -1.01 13.72
CA VAL A 110 -5.86 -1.02 14.19
C VAL A 110 -4.95 -0.28 13.21
N ALA A 111 -5.03 -0.53 11.90
CA ALA A 111 -4.25 0.23 10.92
C ALA A 111 -4.52 1.74 11.04
N LEU A 112 -5.78 2.13 11.22
CA LEU A 112 -6.18 3.53 11.34
C LEU A 112 -5.76 4.21 12.66
N THR A 113 -5.25 3.49 13.66
CA THR A 113 -4.62 4.17 14.80
C THR A 113 -3.27 4.78 14.43
N ASP A 114 -2.66 4.30 13.35
CA ASP A 114 -1.32 4.72 12.93
C ASP A 114 -1.33 5.69 11.76
N ILE A 115 -2.43 5.73 11.00
CA ILE A 115 -2.66 6.74 9.98
C ILE A 115 -2.92 8.10 10.65
N PRO A 116 -2.36 9.21 10.13
CA PRO A 116 -2.68 10.55 10.62
C PRO A 116 -4.19 10.82 10.63
N THR A 117 -4.62 11.65 11.58
CA THR A 117 -6.06 11.88 11.84
C THR A 117 -6.81 12.55 10.68
N ASP A 118 -6.09 13.22 9.78
CA ASP A 118 -6.65 13.82 8.56
C ASP A 118 -6.72 12.83 7.37
N GLY A 119 -6.38 11.57 7.59
CA GLY A 119 -6.38 10.51 6.59
C GLY A 119 -7.76 10.28 5.96
N GLN A 120 -7.83 10.29 4.63
CA GLN A 120 -9.05 10.04 3.86
C GLN A 120 -8.87 8.82 2.96
N LYS A 121 -9.83 7.88 3.01
CA LYS A 121 -9.81 6.70 2.15
C LYS A 121 -10.13 7.09 0.71
N VAL A 122 -9.25 6.71 -0.22
CA VAL A 122 -9.41 6.96 -1.66
C VAL A 122 -9.52 5.68 -2.49
N TYR A 123 -9.13 4.53 -1.92
CA TYR A 123 -9.22 3.22 -2.58
C TYR A 123 -9.61 2.12 -1.58
N ASP A 124 -10.37 1.14 -2.05
CA ASP A 124 -10.78 -0.05 -1.31
C ASP A 124 -11.11 -1.17 -2.31
N HIS A 125 -10.25 -2.18 -2.40
CA HIS A 125 -10.45 -3.29 -3.32
C HIS A 125 -10.08 -4.63 -2.69
N VAL A 126 -10.88 -5.65 -2.98
CA VAL A 126 -10.63 -7.02 -2.56
C VAL A 126 -10.12 -7.80 -3.76
N HIS A 127 -8.86 -8.22 -3.69
CA HIS A 127 -8.24 -9.13 -4.65
C HIS A 127 -8.43 -10.58 -4.21
N ALA A 128 -7.99 -11.53 -5.03
CA ALA A 128 -8.10 -12.95 -4.72
C ALA A 128 -7.46 -13.32 -3.37
N ARG A 129 -6.28 -12.77 -3.05
CA ARG A 129 -5.48 -13.14 -1.87
C ARG A 129 -5.39 -12.09 -0.78
N CYS A 130 -5.83 -10.86 -1.04
CA CYS A 130 -5.73 -9.76 -0.10
C CYS A 130 -6.87 -8.75 -0.28
N ARG A 131 -6.98 -7.82 0.66
CA ARG A 131 -7.70 -6.56 0.48
C ARG A 131 -6.72 -5.40 0.58
N LEU A 132 -6.80 -4.46 -0.34
CA LEU A 132 -5.96 -3.26 -0.37
C LEU A 132 -6.85 -2.04 -0.13
N LEU A 133 -6.44 -1.19 0.81
CA LEU A 133 -6.98 0.16 0.99
C LEU A 133 -5.90 1.17 0.65
N GLN A 134 -6.30 2.36 0.20
CA GLN A 134 -5.40 3.50 0.11
C GLN A 134 -6.00 4.70 0.83
N TYR A 135 -5.17 5.40 1.58
CA TYR A 135 -5.48 6.65 2.25
C TYR A 135 -4.58 7.76 1.74
N ILE A 136 -5.04 9.01 1.80
CA ILE A 136 -4.24 10.22 1.61
C ILE A 136 -4.27 11.07 2.88
N SER A 137 -3.17 11.72 3.23
CA SER A 137 -3.05 12.59 4.40
C SER A 137 -2.20 13.81 4.08
N ARG A 138 -2.69 15.01 4.42
CA ARG A 138 -1.93 16.26 4.26
C ARG A 138 -0.83 16.38 5.30
N GLU A 139 -1.01 15.81 6.50
CA GLU A 139 0.07 15.74 7.48
C GLU A 139 1.24 14.90 6.97
N LEU A 140 0.94 13.76 6.37
CA LEU A 140 1.93 12.89 5.75
C LEU A 140 2.57 13.54 4.53
N ALA A 141 1.78 14.16 3.65
CA ALA A 141 2.27 14.89 2.48
C ALA A 141 3.25 16.01 2.87
N ARG A 142 2.95 16.76 3.94
CA ARG A 142 3.85 17.80 4.46
C ARG A 142 5.18 17.24 4.94
N GLN A 143 5.19 16.03 5.46
CA GLN A 143 6.39 15.39 5.96
C GLN A 143 7.22 14.73 4.84
N LEU A 144 6.56 14.11 3.87
CA LEU A 144 7.21 13.46 2.72
C LEU A 144 7.64 14.47 1.64
N GLY A 145 6.97 15.61 1.55
CA GLY A 145 7.35 16.70 0.65
C GLY A 145 7.26 16.29 -0.82
N ALA A 146 8.37 16.39 -1.53
CA ALA A 146 8.42 16.08 -2.97
C ALA A 146 8.35 14.58 -3.28
N ASP A 147 8.65 13.72 -2.29
CA ASP A 147 8.65 12.27 -2.48
C ASP A 147 7.23 11.72 -2.61
N ASP A 148 6.26 12.33 -1.91
CA ASP A 148 4.84 12.04 -2.03
C ASP A 148 3.99 13.27 -1.67
N PRO A 149 3.56 14.05 -2.67
CA PRO A 149 2.79 15.28 -2.44
C PRO A 149 1.36 15.04 -1.97
N ASP A 150 0.85 13.81 -2.09
CA ASP A 150 -0.50 13.43 -1.67
C ASP A 150 -0.50 12.76 -0.29
N GLY A 151 0.67 12.34 0.22
CA GLY A 151 0.81 11.65 1.49
C GLY A 151 0.00 10.36 1.51
N ARG A 152 0.21 9.51 0.50
CA ARG A 152 -0.47 8.24 0.28
C ARG A 152 0.03 7.19 1.25
N VAL A 153 -0.90 6.36 1.71
CA VAL A 153 -0.61 5.15 2.48
C VAL A 153 -1.38 3.99 1.88
N ASP A 154 -0.66 2.96 1.46
CA ASP A 154 -1.26 1.69 1.08
C ASP A 154 -1.38 0.80 2.32
N ILE A 155 -2.57 0.24 2.54
CA ILE A 155 -2.86 -0.69 3.64
C ILE A 155 -3.33 -2.01 3.06
N MET A 156 -2.49 -3.02 3.14
CA MET A 156 -2.78 -4.38 2.67
C MET A 156 -3.14 -5.30 3.83
N PHE A 157 -4.28 -5.99 3.69
CA PHE A 157 -4.71 -7.06 4.59
C PHE A 157 -4.57 -8.40 3.89
N GLN A 158 -3.81 -9.32 4.48
CA GLN A 158 -3.68 -10.70 3.97
C GLN A 158 -4.14 -11.71 5.02
N SER A 159 -4.64 -12.83 4.54
CA SER A 159 -5.06 -13.99 5.35
C SER A 159 -4.08 -15.15 5.13
N ASP A 160 -4.13 -16.14 6.01
CA ASP A 160 -3.41 -17.40 5.75
C ASP A 160 -4.08 -18.15 4.57
N GLY A 161 -3.26 -18.69 3.66
CA GLY A 161 -3.69 -19.53 2.55
C GLY A 161 -3.70 -18.85 1.17
N ASN A 162 -4.55 -19.36 0.28
CA ASN A 162 -4.58 -18.98 -1.14
C ASN A 162 -5.72 -18.02 -1.49
N ALA A 163 -6.49 -17.57 -0.51
CA ALA A 163 -7.60 -16.64 -0.71
C ALA A 163 -7.74 -15.67 0.47
N TYR A 164 -8.21 -14.46 0.20
CA TYR A 164 -8.52 -13.49 1.24
C TYR A 164 -9.72 -13.98 2.08
N ASN A 165 -9.57 -13.94 3.40
CA ASN A 165 -10.62 -14.28 4.35
C ASN A 165 -10.82 -13.12 5.34
N SER A 166 -11.92 -12.39 5.17
CA SER A 166 -12.25 -11.23 6.00
C SER A 166 -12.50 -11.58 7.48
N ALA A 167 -12.73 -12.85 7.83
CA ALA A 167 -12.84 -13.30 9.21
C ALA A 167 -11.47 -13.54 9.89
N SER A 168 -10.38 -13.67 9.11
CA SER A 168 -9.06 -14.04 9.61
C SER A 168 -7.95 -13.35 8.81
N VAL A 169 -7.68 -12.10 9.16
CA VAL A 169 -6.51 -11.33 8.70
C VAL A 169 -5.31 -11.67 9.59
N LYS A 170 -4.18 -11.93 8.96
CA LYS A 170 -2.92 -12.42 9.55
C LYS A 170 -1.73 -11.52 9.27
N LEU A 171 -1.87 -10.62 8.31
CA LEU A 171 -0.93 -9.53 8.07
C LEU A 171 -1.71 -8.26 7.78
N ILE A 172 -1.33 -7.18 8.44
CA ILE A 172 -1.68 -5.81 8.10
C ILE A 172 -0.36 -5.14 7.73
N ARG A 173 -0.22 -4.68 6.49
CA ARG A 173 0.97 -3.98 6.03
C ARG A 173 0.59 -2.57 5.60
N MET A 174 1.23 -1.58 6.21
CA MET A 174 1.16 -0.18 5.81
C MET A 174 2.45 0.19 5.08
N ASP A 175 2.35 0.89 3.95
CA ASP A 175 3.50 1.21 3.09
C ASP A 175 3.38 2.62 2.49
N LEU A 176 4.49 3.37 2.51
CA LEU A 176 4.66 4.70 1.91
C LEU A 176 5.43 4.67 0.58
N LEU A 177 6.13 3.57 0.27
CA LEU A 177 7.02 3.51 -0.88
C LEU A 177 6.34 3.06 -2.17
N ASP A 178 5.10 2.59 -2.08
CA ASP A 178 4.34 2.18 -3.25
C ASP A 178 3.67 3.40 -3.90
N ALA A 179 4.44 4.02 -4.80
CA ALA A 179 3.96 5.07 -5.68
C ALA A 179 2.86 4.57 -6.65
N LEU A 180 2.02 5.51 -7.09
CA LEU A 180 0.96 5.39 -8.11
C LEU A 180 1.12 4.20 -9.09
N GLY A 181 0.13 3.29 -9.11
CA GLY A 181 0.09 2.10 -9.98
C GLY A 181 0.19 0.74 -9.26
N SER A 182 0.36 0.74 -7.93
CA SER A 182 0.39 -0.47 -7.09
C SER A 182 -0.95 -1.19 -6.98
N ASP A 183 -2.06 -0.53 -7.36
CA ASP A 183 -3.41 -1.08 -7.49
C ASP A 183 -3.50 -2.27 -8.45
N THR A 184 -2.49 -2.46 -9.30
CA THR A 184 -2.35 -3.60 -10.21
C THR A 184 -1.46 -4.73 -9.69
N ARG A 185 -0.80 -4.57 -8.53
CA ARG A 185 0.10 -5.62 -8.02
C ARG A 185 -0.69 -6.82 -7.53
N PRO A 186 -0.35 -8.04 -7.99
CA PRO A 186 -0.94 -9.24 -7.44
C PRO A 186 -0.47 -9.44 -5.99
N CYS A 187 -1.44 -9.75 -5.14
CA CYS A 187 -1.27 -10.56 -3.95
C CYS A 187 -1.38 -12.05 -4.36
#